data_AF-A0A926FE45-F1
#
_entry.id   AF-A0A926FE45-F1
#
_cell.length_a   1.000
_cell.length_b   1.000
_cell.length_c   1.000
_cell.angle_alpha   90.00
_cell.angle_beta   90.00
_cell.angle_gamma   90.00
#
_symmetry.space_group_name_H-M   'P 1'
#
loop_
_entity.id
_entity.type
_entity.pdbx_description
1 polymer ?
#
loop_
_entity_poly.entity_id
_entity_poly.type
_entity_poly.pdbx_seq_one_letter_code
_entity_poly.pdbx_strand_id
1 'polypeptide(L)'
;MATKIPYKSFCWSLGTTSFRTKNFNKTIEEQLGLLNEFWLCPDVQNEAWTGNNVLQSKYYDFMKEKGFVEGNAGNKPKDAREKTSGLVDIGLIDENRKLSDAGRALLQISSENDFSSDNQFQIPKDSFIYLKQLLKTSYAVEGQTVRPFLVLLYLLSKIDYLTLDEYTYLLPLCIGEKETIEIKAGISMLRMNRTTIDEIIVNRLMNMPNYIVALEYLIENDVTEELICVPSQ
;
A
#
# COMPACT_ATOMS: atom_id res chain seq x y z
N MET A 1 -22.00 22.89 -20.07
CA MET A 1 -21.39 22.42 -18.80
C MET A 1 -20.38 21.36 -19.18
N ALA A 2 -19.13 21.46 -18.75
CA ALA A 2 -18.15 20.42 -19.02
C ALA A 2 -18.54 19.13 -18.30
N THR A 3 -18.69 18.03 -19.02
CA THR A 3 -18.98 16.70 -18.46
C THR A 3 -17.76 16.27 -17.66
N LYS A 4 -17.84 16.25 -16.32
CA LYS A 4 -16.71 15.80 -15.49
C LYS A 4 -16.68 14.27 -15.44
N ILE A 5 -15.59 13.67 -15.91
CA ILE A 5 -15.39 12.21 -15.89
C ILE A 5 -14.26 11.90 -14.89
N PRO A 6 -14.56 11.76 -13.59
CA PRO A 6 -13.53 11.59 -12.59
C PRO A 6 -12.84 10.22 -12.73
N TYR A 7 -11.54 10.20 -12.46
CA TYR A 7 -10.83 8.96 -12.24
C TYR A 7 -11.45 8.16 -11.09
N LYS A 8 -11.57 6.85 -11.29
CA LYS A 8 -12.03 5.88 -10.30
C LYS A 8 -10.91 4.90 -9.99
N SER A 9 -10.66 4.68 -8.71
CA SER A 9 -9.62 3.74 -8.32
C SER A 9 -10.04 2.34 -8.69
N PHE A 10 -9.16 1.58 -9.33
CA PHE A 10 -9.49 0.27 -9.86
C PHE A 10 -8.67 -0.86 -9.23
N CYS A 11 -7.70 -0.53 -8.39
CA CYS A 11 -6.84 -1.47 -7.70
C CYS A 11 -6.52 -0.97 -6.29
N TRP A 12 -6.09 -1.88 -5.41
CA TRP A 12 -5.45 -1.51 -4.14
C TRP A 12 -3.92 -1.48 -4.30
N SER A 13 -3.23 -0.72 -3.44
CA SER A 13 -1.77 -0.66 -3.41
C SER A 13 -1.31 -0.77 -1.97
N LEU A 14 -0.50 -1.80 -1.67
CA LEU A 14 0.05 -2.02 -0.33
C LEU A 14 1.49 -1.50 -0.26
N GLY A 15 1.73 -0.51 0.59
CA GLY A 15 3.05 0.06 0.83
C GLY A 15 3.55 0.97 -0.30
N THR A 16 4.80 1.40 -0.17
CA THR A 16 5.51 2.27 -1.12
C THR A 16 6.76 1.57 -1.65
N THR A 17 7.20 1.93 -2.86
CA THR A 17 8.42 1.37 -3.47
C THR A 17 9.71 1.91 -2.83
N SER A 18 9.62 2.99 -2.04
CA SER A 18 10.75 3.71 -1.44
C SER A 18 11.25 3.15 -0.10
N PHE A 19 10.55 2.15 0.46
CA PHE A 19 10.94 1.43 1.67
C PHE A 19 11.25 -0.06 1.41
N ARG A 20 11.99 -0.35 0.33
CA ARG A 20 12.48 -1.70 0.01
C ARG A 20 13.93 -1.86 0.49
N THR A 21 14.12 -2.19 1.77
CA THR A 21 15.45 -2.34 2.38
C THR A 21 15.91 -3.79 2.46
N LYS A 22 17.23 -4.02 2.53
CA LYS A 22 17.80 -5.29 2.99
C LYS A 22 17.50 -5.40 4.50
N ASN A 23 17.11 -6.59 4.98
CA ASN A 23 16.70 -6.83 6.37
C ASN A 23 15.44 -6.05 6.79
N PHE A 24 14.36 -6.21 6.01
CA PHE A 24 13.11 -5.47 6.14
C PHE A 24 12.55 -5.38 7.56
N ASN A 25 12.47 -6.49 8.30
CA ASN A 25 11.95 -6.50 9.68
C ASN A 25 12.79 -5.60 10.60
N LYS A 26 14.12 -5.75 10.55
CA LYS A 26 15.04 -4.92 11.33
C LYS A 26 14.85 -3.44 11.02
N THR A 27 14.73 -3.06 9.74
CA THR A 27 14.50 -1.66 9.36
C THR A 27 13.16 -1.15 9.88
N ILE A 28 12.10 -1.96 9.87
CA ILE A 28 10.81 -1.60 10.48
C ILE A 28 10.96 -1.36 11.98
N GLU A 29 11.63 -2.26 12.69
CA GLU A 29 11.84 -2.15 14.13
C GLU A 29 12.66 -0.89 14.50
N GLU A 30 13.74 -0.61 13.77
CA GLU A 30 14.51 0.64 13.89
C GLU A 30 13.62 1.87 13.63
N GLN A 31 12.80 1.86 12.58
CA GLN A 31 11.86 2.95 12.28
C GLN A 31 10.84 3.17 13.39
N LEU A 32 10.33 2.09 14.01
CA LEU A 32 9.42 2.18 15.17
C LEU A 32 10.13 2.79 16.38
N GLY A 33 11.39 2.39 16.64
CA GLY A 33 12.21 3.00 17.68
C GLY A 33 12.40 4.50 17.47
N LEU A 34 12.72 4.90 16.24
CA LEU A 34 12.89 6.31 15.87
C LEU A 34 11.60 7.12 16.00
N LEU A 35 10.45 6.59 15.57
CA LEU A 35 9.16 7.25 15.77
C LEU A 35 8.84 7.39 17.26
N ASN A 36 9.06 6.34 18.04
CA ASN A 36 8.82 6.36 19.48
C ASN A 36 9.69 7.41 20.16
N GLU A 37 10.99 7.48 19.84
CA GLU A 37 11.90 8.50 20.37
C GLU A 37 11.50 9.92 19.94
N PHE A 38 11.19 10.12 18.67
CA PHE A 38 10.81 11.42 18.13
C PHE A 38 9.58 12.01 18.83
N TRP A 39 8.55 11.18 19.09
CA TRP A 39 7.33 11.63 19.77
C TRP A 39 7.51 11.90 21.27
N LEU A 40 8.62 11.46 21.88
CA LEU A 40 8.98 11.82 23.25
C LEU A 40 9.62 13.21 23.35
N CYS A 41 10.01 13.82 22.23
CA CYS A 41 10.54 15.19 22.23
C CYS A 41 9.44 16.20 22.59
N PRO A 42 9.63 17.07 23.61
CA PRO A 42 8.62 18.03 24.04
C PRO A 42 8.15 18.98 22.92
N ASP A 43 9.05 19.32 21.99
CA ASP A 43 8.81 20.26 20.89
C ASP A 43 7.83 19.75 19.82
N VAL A 44 7.42 18.48 19.87
CA VAL A 44 6.53 17.88 18.86
C VAL A 44 5.34 17.14 19.46
N GLN A 45 5.25 17.00 20.79
CA GLN A 45 4.28 16.10 21.44
C GLN A 45 2.81 16.42 21.12
N ASN A 46 2.49 17.69 20.87
CA ASN A 46 1.14 18.19 20.56
C ASN A 46 0.90 18.47 19.07
N GLU A 47 1.84 18.10 18.21
CA GLU A 47 1.74 18.32 16.77
C GLU A 47 0.94 17.20 16.08
N ALA A 48 0.33 17.54 14.94
CA ALA A 48 -0.31 16.59 14.04
C ALA A 48 0.58 16.33 12.82
N TRP A 49 0.66 15.08 12.37
CA TRP A 49 1.51 14.71 11.24
C TRP A 49 0.94 15.14 9.89
N THR A 50 -0.36 14.93 9.70
CA THR A 50 -1.05 15.15 8.42
C THR A 50 -1.08 16.63 8.07
N GLY A 51 -0.62 16.96 6.87
CA GLY A 51 -0.55 18.35 6.39
C GLY A 51 0.59 19.20 6.99
N ASN A 52 1.42 18.63 7.88
CA ASN A 52 2.48 19.36 8.58
C ASN A 52 3.86 19.11 7.96
N ASN A 53 4.17 19.85 6.89
CA ASN A 53 5.47 19.72 6.21
C ASN A 53 6.66 20.10 7.10
N VAL A 54 6.45 20.97 8.10
CA VAL A 54 7.51 21.38 9.05
C VAL A 54 7.87 20.20 9.95
N LEU A 55 6.87 19.56 10.56
CA LEU A 55 7.09 18.37 11.39
C LEU A 55 7.70 17.21 10.59
N GLN A 56 7.20 16.96 9.37
CA GLN A 56 7.74 15.92 8.49
C GLN A 56 9.20 16.19 8.12
N SER A 57 9.58 17.46 7.90
CA SER A 57 10.98 17.84 7.66
C SER A 57 11.84 17.63 8.90
N LYS A 58 11.35 18.00 10.10
CA LYS A 58 12.03 17.74 11.37
C LYS A 58 12.28 16.25 11.57
N TYR A 59 11.30 15.40 11.25
CA TYR A 59 11.45 13.95 11.36
C TYR A 59 12.49 13.40 10.38
N TYR A 60 12.53 13.90 9.15
CA TYR A 60 13.59 13.53 8.20
C TYR A 60 14.98 13.88 8.75
N ASP A 61 15.15 15.09 9.29
CA ASP A 61 16.43 15.53 9.85
C ASP A 61 16.81 14.69 11.08
N PHE A 62 15.86 14.33 11.93
CA PHE A 62 16.05 13.41 13.05
C PHE A 62 16.51 12.02 12.59
N MET A 63 15.84 11.42 11.60
CA MET A 63 16.25 10.13 11.03
C MET A 63 17.68 10.20 10.46
N LYS A 64 18.03 11.33 9.83
CA LYS A 64 19.35 11.54 9.26
C LYS A 64 20.42 11.64 10.34
N GLU A 65 20.17 12.40 11.40
CA GLU A 65 21.06 12.51 12.56
C GLU A 65 21.32 11.14 13.20
N LYS A 66 20.30 10.28 13.25
CA LYS A 66 20.39 8.90 13.74
C LYS A 66 21.04 7.92 12.76
N GLY A 67 21.47 8.39 11.58
CA GLY A 67 22.11 7.56 10.56
C GLY A 67 21.17 6.60 9.83
N PHE A 68 19.86 6.80 9.94
CA PHE A 68 18.86 5.91 9.32
C PHE A 68 18.62 6.22 7.84
N VAL A 69 18.84 7.47 7.43
CA VAL A 69 18.81 7.88 6.02
C VAL A 69 20.14 8.52 5.61
N GLU A 70 20.54 8.28 4.37
CA GLU A 70 21.74 8.86 3.78
C GLU A 70 21.41 10.03 2.82
N GLY A 71 22.35 10.96 2.66
CA GLY A 71 22.24 12.06 1.70
C GLY A 71 21.44 13.27 2.18
N ASN A 72 21.04 14.11 1.22
CA ASN A 72 20.21 15.29 1.42
C ASN A 72 18.99 15.20 0.51
N ALA A 73 17.81 14.99 1.09
CA ALA A 73 16.57 14.96 0.32
C ALA A 73 16.23 16.33 -0.26
N GLY A 74 15.91 16.37 -1.55
CA GLY A 74 15.34 17.55 -2.21
C GLY A 74 13.92 17.88 -1.72
N ASN A 75 13.20 16.88 -1.18
CA ASN A 75 11.88 17.06 -0.59
C ASN A 75 11.74 16.23 0.71
N LYS A 76 12.30 16.76 1.80
CA LYS A 76 12.29 16.12 3.12
C LYS A 76 10.89 15.66 3.59
N PRO A 77 9.82 16.47 3.46
CA PRO A 77 8.47 16.02 3.84
C PRO A 77 7.99 14.79 3.09
N LYS A 78 8.25 14.72 1.78
CA LYS A 78 7.89 13.57 0.95
C LYS A 78 8.65 12.33 1.41
N ASP A 79 9.95 12.43 1.57
CA ASP A 79 10.80 11.30 1.94
C ASP A 79 10.43 10.76 3.34
N ALA A 80 10.16 11.63 4.32
CA ALA A 80 9.68 11.22 5.64
C ALA A 80 8.36 10.45 5.58
N ARG A 81 7.41 10.90 4.75
CA ARG A 81 6.15 10.17 4.53
C ARG A 81 6.40 8.83 3.88
N GLU A 82 7.23 8.78 2.86
CA GLU A 82 7.58 7.57 2.13
C GLU A 82 8.19 6.47 3.02
N LYS A 83 9.02 6.84 4.00
CA LYS A 83 9.60 5.91 4.98
C LYS A 83 8.62 5.37 6.03
N THR A 84 7.47 6.03 6.21
CA THR A 84 6.53 5.71 7.29
C THR A 84 5.16 5.23 6.80
N SER A 85 4.74 5.56 5.57
CA SER A 85 3.41 5.23 5.07
C SER A 85 3.11 3.73 5.06
N GLY A 86 4.08 2.89 4.69
CA GLY A 86 3.89 1.43 4.71
C GLY A 86 3.58 0.88 6.10
N LEU A 87 4.07 1.53 7.17
CA LEU A 87 3.79 1.13 8.56
C LEU A 87 2.35 1.47 8.98
N VAL A 88 1.77 2.53 8.41
CA VAL A 88 0.35 2.88 8.59
C VAL A 88 -0.53 1.85 7.90
N ASP A 89 -0.18 1.49 6.65
CA ASP A 89 -0.94 0.54 5.84
C ASP A 89 -1.09 -0.83 6.53
N ILE A 90 -0.01 -1.30 7.19
CA ILE A 90 -0.03 -2.55 7.96
C ILE A 90 -0.44 -2.35 9.43
N GLY A 91 -0.79 -1.13 9.83
CA GLY A 91 -1.34 -0.82 11.16
C GLY A 91 -0.35 -0.91 12.33
N LEU A 92 0.96 -0.81 12.09
CA LEU A 92 1.97 -0.72 13.15
C LEU A 92 2.03 0.67 13.78
N ILE A 93 1.63 1.70 13.03
CA ILE A 93 1.49 3.08 13.51
C ILE A 93 0.16 3.66 13.01
N ASP A 94 -0.31 4.73 13.65
CA ASP A 94 -1.53 5.44 13.27
C ASP A 94 -1.29 6.50 12.17
N GLU A 95 -2.35 7.18 11.73
CA GLU A 95 -2.27 8.25 10.74
C GLU A 95 -1.37 9.43 11.17
N ASN A 96 -1.20 9.62 12.48
CA ASN A 96 -0.28 10.59 13.05
C ASN A 96 1.14 10.05 13.23
N ARG A 97 1.45 8.85 12.72
CA ARG A 97 2.74 8.18 12.85
C ARG A 97 3.15 7.91 14.30
N LYS A 98 2.18 7.78 15.21
CA LYS A 98 2.41 7.29 16.58
C LYS A 98 2.23 5.78 16.61
N LEU A 99 2.97 5.09 17.48
CA LEU A 99 2.91 3.63 17.55
C LEU A 99 1.49 3.17 17.92
N SER A 100 0.99 2.14 17.22
CA SER A 100 -0.19 1.39 17.66
C SER A 100 0.18 0.39 18.75
N ASP A 101 -0.79 -0.33 19.31
CA ASP A 101 -0.50 -1.42 20.25
C ASP A 101 0.37 -2.51 19.61
N ALA A 102 0.15 -2.80 18.33
CA ALA A 102 0.95 -3.77 17.61
C ALA A 102 2.37 -3.24 17.34
N GLY A 103 2.52 -1.94 17.01
CA GLY A 103 3.83 -1.31 16.88
C GLY A 103 4.62 -1.31 18.19
N ARG A 104 3.96 -1.01 19.31
CA ARG A 104 4.56 -1.10 20.65
C ARG A 104 5.00 -2.52 20.99
N ALA A 105 4.14 -3.51 20.76
CA ALA A 105 4.48 -4.91 21.01
C ALA A 105 5.67 -5.38 20.16
N LEU A 106 5.72 -4.97 18.89
CA LEU A 106 6.84 -5.30 17.99
C LEU A 106 8.15 -4.61 18.44
N LEU A 107 8.08 -3.34 18.83
CA LEU A 107 9.24 -2.62 19.36
C LEU A 107 9.76 -3.27 20.66
N GLN A 108 8.85 -3.70 21.54
CA GLN A 108 9.20 -4.39 22.79
C GLN A 108 9.99 -5.67 22.51
N ILE A 109 9.49 -6.53 21.63
CA ILE A 109 10.17 -7.77 21.20
C ILE A 109 11.60 -7.48 20.72
N SER A 110 11.76 -6.47 19.86
CA SER A 110 13.07 -6.07 19.34
C SER A 110 14.00 -5.56 20.46
N SER A 111 13.46 -4.75 21.37
CA SER A 111 14.23 -4.17 22.49
C SER A 111 14.67 -5.19 23.54
N GLU A 112 13.85 -6.22 23.78
CA GLU A 112 14.14 -7.32 24.70
C GLU A 112 14.97 -8.42 24.02
N ASN A 113 15.10 -8.37 22.69
CA ASN A 113 15.74 -9.39 21.87
C ASN A 113 15.12 -10.79 22.05
N ASP A 114 13.81 -10.84 22.31
CA ASP A 114 13.06 -12.09 22.54
C ASP A 114 12.18 -12.44 21.32
N PHE A 115 12.83 -13.04 20.33
CA PHE A 115 12.18 -13.55 19.11
C PHE A 115 11.76 -15.02 19.23
N SER A 116 11.72 -15.56 20.46
CA SER A 116 11.29 -16.94 20.68
C SER A 116 9.86 -17.18 20.19
N SER A 117 9.50 -18.44 19.97
CA SER A 117 8.15 -18.81 19.56
C SER A 117 7.34 -19.29 20.75
N ASP A 118 6.16 -18.71 20.95
CA ASP A 118 5.19 -19.09 21.99
C ASP A 118 3.73 -19.16 21.48
N ASN A 119 3.53 -19.16 20.15
CA ASN A 119 2.22 -19.14 19.51
C ASN A 119 1.90 -20.45 18.76
N GLN A 120 0.63 -20.59 18.37
CA GLN A 120 0.07 -21.81 17.76
C GLN A 120 0.71 -22.17 16.41
N PHE A 121 1.28 -21.19 15.70
CA PHE A 121 1.95 -21.39 14.42
C PHE A 121 3.42 -21.79 14.59
N GLN A 122 3.94 -21.78 15.82
CA GLN A 122 5.34 -22.06 16.14
C GLN A 122 6.33 -21.15 15.38
N ILE A 123 5.92 -19.92 15.07
CA ILE A 123 6.75 -18.91 14.41
C ILE A 123 7.27 -17.88 15.42
N PRO A 124 8.34 -17.14 15.11
CA PRO A 124 8.83 -16.05 15.96
C PRO A 124 7.74 -15.04 16.35
N LYS A 125 7.85 -14.47 17.56
CA LYS A 125 6.89 -13.50 18.11
C LYS A 125 6.64 -12.29 17.20
N ASP A 126 7.68 -11.72 16.62
CA ASP A 126 7.62 -10.61 15.66
C ASP A 126 6.84 -11.01 14.40
N SER A 127 7.17 -12.18 13.85
CA SER A 127 6.53 -12.76 12.67
C SER A 127 5.04 -13.02 12.92
N PHE A 128 4.67 -13.42 14.13
CA PHE A 128 3.27 -13.57 14.52
C PHE A 128 2.51 -12.24 14.60
N ILE A 129 3.17 -11.14 15.00
CA ILE A 129 2.57 -9.80 14.90
C ILE A 129 2.35 -9.42 13.44
N TYR A 130 3.34 -9.57 12.57
CA TYR A 130 3.19 -9.28 11.14
C TYR A 130 2.07 -10.10 10.51
N LEU A 131 1.98 -11.40 10.80
CA LEU A 131 0.90 -12.25 10.32
C LEU A 131 -0.48 -11.72 10.74
N LYS A 132 -0.66 -11.40 12.03
CA LYS A 132 -1.91 -10.81 12.54
C LYS A 132 -2.25 -9.50 11.86
N GLN A 133 -1.24 -8.67 11.56
CA GLN A 133 -1.44 -7.40 10.88
C GLN A 133 -1.84 -7.58 9.42
N LEU A 134 -1.14 -8.43 8.66
CA LEU A 134 -1.50 -8.77 7.28
C LEU A 134 -2.92 -9.33 7.18
N LEU A 135 -3.37 -10.13 8.14
CA LEU A 135 -4.74 -10.64 8.21
C LEU A 135 -5.80 -9.54 8.48
N LYS A 136 -5.42 -8.44 9.14
CA LYS A 136 -6.30 -7.33 9.49
C LYS A 136 -6.27 -6.20 8.45
N THR A 137 -5.19 -6.04 7.70
CA THR A 137 -5.03 -4.98 6.69
C THR A 137 -6.18 -5.00 5.69
N SER A 138 -6.75 -3.82 5.45
CA SER A 138 -7.88 -3.64 4.55
C SER A 138 -7.83 -2.30 3.82
N TYR A 139 -8.34 -2.26 2.60
CA TYR A 139 -8.46 -1.06 1.77
C TYR A 139 -9.92 -0.82 1.37
N ALA A 140 -10.31 0.45 1.32
CA ALA A 140 -11.55 0.87 0.69
C ALA A 140 -11.27 1.23 -0.78
N VAL A 141 -11.86 0.50 -1.73
CA VAL A 141 -11.74 0.75 -3.18
C VAL A 141 -13.14 0.71 -3.80
N GLU A 142 -13.56 1.80 -4.44
CA GLU A 142 -14.93 1.94 -5.02
C GLU A 142 -16.06 1.56 -4.05
N GLY A 143 -15.93 1.93 -2.77
CA GLY A 143 -16.92 1.61 -1.74
C GLY A 143 -16.89 0.15 -1.23
N GLN A 144 -16.01 -0.69 -1.78
CA GLN A 144 -15.78 -2.05 -1.31
C GLN A 144 -14.62 -2.11 -0.33
N THR A 145 -14.70 -3.01 0.65
CA THR A 145 -13.58 -3.29 1.56
C THR A 145 -12.86 -4.55 1.11
N VAL A 146 -11.57 -4.43 0.83
CA VAL A 146 -10.71 -5.52 0.35
C VAL A 146 -9.69 -5.85 1.42
N ARG A 147 -9.43 -7.15 1.65
CA ARG A 147 -8.35 -7.63 2.53
C ARG A 147 -7.28 -8.32 1.69
N PRO A 148 -6.22 -7.60 1.25
CA PRO A 148 -5.27 -8.09 0.25
C PRO A 148 -4.66 -9.46 0.58
N PHE A 149 -4.27 -9.68 1.84
CA PHE A 149 -3.66 -10.94 2.24
C PHE A 149 -4.66 -12.12 2.16
N LEU A 150 -5.94 -11.91 2.50
CA LEU A 150 -6.95 -12.96 2.35
C LEU A 150 -7.27 -13.26 0.89
N VAL A 151 -7.27 -12.23 0.03
CA VAL A 151 -7.43 -12.41 -1.42
C VAL A 151 -6.27 -13.20 -2.00
N LEU A 152 -5.04 -12.89 -1.59
CA LEU A 152 -3.84 -13.67 -1.96
C LEU A 152 -3.99 -15.14 -1.53
N LEU A 153 -4.32 -15.40 -0.27
CA LEU A 153 -4.51 -16.77 0.24
C LEU A 153 -5.63 -17.51 -0.53
N TYR A 154 -6.73 -16.81 -0.83
CA TYR A 154 -7.79 -17.38 -1.65
C TYR A 154 -7.29 -17.77 -3.03
N LEU A 155 -6.60 -16.89 -3.75
CA LEU A 155 -6.07 -17.21 -5.08
C LEU A 155 -5.08 -18.36 -5.03
N LEU A 156 -4.12 -18.34 -4.10
CA LEU A 156 -3.17 -19.44 -3.92
C LEU A 156 -3.89 -20.78 -3.63
N SER A 157 -5.00 -20.76 -2.86
CA SER A 157 -5.80 -21.97 -2.63
C SER A 157 -6.55 -22.49 -3.87
N LYS A 158 -6.67 -21.69 -4.94
CA LYS A 158 -7.41 -22.05 -6.16
C LYS A 158 -6.51 -22.34 -7.36
N ILE A 159 -5.33 -21.73 -7.42
CA ILE A 159 -4.42 -21.79 -8.57
C ILE A 159 -2.95 -22.08 -8.18
N ASP A 160 -2.74 -22.53 -6.94
CA ASP A 160 -1.51 -23.00 -6.29
C ASP A 160 -0.39 -21.96 -6.09
N TYR A 161 -0.14 -21.12 -7.09
CA TYR A 161 0.92 -20.12 -7.06
C TYR A 161 0.50 -18.86 -7.83
N LEU A 162 1.28 -17.79 -7.68
CA LEU A 162 1.29 -16.63 -8.57
C LEU A 162 2.73 -16.41 -9.05
N THR A 163 2.93 -16.12 -10.33
CA THR A 163 4.21 -15.56 -10.79
C THR A 163 4.40 -14.16 -10.22
N LEU A 164 5.63 -13.63 -10.28
CA LEU A 164 5.89 -12.26 -9.83
C LEU A 164 5.04 -11.23 -10.60
N ASP A 165 4.84 -11.44 -11.90
CA ASP A 165 4.03 -10.55 -12.73
C ASP A 165 2.53 -10.68 -12.40
N GLU A 166 2.02 -11.90 -12.20
CA GLU A 166 0.62 -12.12 -11.79
C GLU A 166 0.36 -11.48 -10.40
N TYR A 167 1.31 -11.61 -9.48
CA TYR A 167 1.26 -10.98 -8.17
C TYR A 167 1.32 -9.45 -8.25
N THR A 168 2.14 -8.90 -9.15
CA THR A 168 2.36 -7.45 -9.25
C THR A 168 1.21 -6.75 -9.97
N TYR A 169 0.71 -7.34 -11.06
CA TYR A 169 -0.19 -6.64 -11.98
C TYR A 169 -1.63 -7.10 -11.90
N LEU A 170 -1.89 -8.35 -11.52
CA LEU A 170 -3.25 -8.92 -11.56
C LEU A 170 -3.88 -9.01 -10.17
N LEU A 171 -3.15 -9.47 -9.16
CA LEU A 171 -3.65 -9.59 -7.79
C LEU A 171 -4.27 -8.27 -7.25
N PRO A 172 -3.66 -7.07 -7.47
CA PRO A 172 -4.24 -5.80 -7.03
C PRO A 172 -5.60 -5.43 -7.62
N LEU A 173 -5.99 -6.06 -8.75
CA LEU A 173 -7.25 -5.81 -9.45
C LEU A 173 -8.44 -6.53 -8.81
N CYS A 174 -8.17 -7.48 -7.91
CA CYS A 174 -9.15 -8.19 -7.12
C CYS A 174 -9.72 -7.28 -6.02
N ILE A 175 -10.65 -6.41 -6.39
CA ILE A 175 -11.27 -5.42 -5.49
C ILE A 175 -12.65 -5.83 -4.95
N GLY A 176 -13.15 -6.97 -5.41
CA GLY A 176 -14.46 -7.51 -5.09
C GLY A 176 -14.59 -8.94 -5.59
N GLU A 177 -15.71 -9.59 -5.30
CA GLU A 177 -15.95 -10.99 -5.68
C GLU A 177 -15.92 -11.17 -7.21
N LYS A 178 -16.65 -10.31 -7.93
CA LYS A 178 -16.71 -10.31 -9.40
C LYS A 178 -15.31 -10.20 -9.99
N GLU A 179 -14.55 -9.19 -9.59
CA GLU A 179 -13.22 -8.93 -10.14
C GLU A 179 -12.26 -10.07 -9.78
N THR A 180 -12.38 -10.65 -8.58
CA THR A 180 -11.54 -11.79 -8.18
C THR A 180 -11.81 -13.02 -9.04
N ILE A 181 -13.07 -13.29 -9.41
CA ILE A 181 -13.44 -14.37 -10.32
C ILE A 181 -12.86 -14.13 -11.71
N GLU A 182 -13.00 -12.91 -12.24
CA GLU A 182 -12.49 -12.52 -13.55
C GLU A 182 -10.97 -12.62 -13.63
N ILE A 183 -10.26 -12.10 -12.62
CA ILE A 183 -8.79 -12.16 -12.57
C ILE A 183 -8.28 -13.59 -12.45
N LYS A 184 -8.92 -14.44 -11.65
CA LYS A 184 -8.59 -15.86 -11.58
C LYS A 184 -8.76 -16.54 -12.95
N ALA A 185 -9.85 -16.26 -13.67
CA ALA A 185 -10.06 -16.80 -15.01
C ALA A 185 -9.02 -16.26 -16.00
N GLY A 186 -8.68 -14.97 -15.91
CA GLY A 186 -7.62 -14.32 -16.68
C GLY A 186 -6.27 -14.99 -16.47
N ILE A 187 -5.88 -15.26 -15.23
CA ILE A 187 -4.63 -15.99 -14.90
C ILE A 187 -4.62 -17.37 -15.54
N SER A 188 -5.72 -18.12 -15.47
CA SER A 188 -5.81 -19.44 -16.14
C SER A 188 -5.62 -19.33 -17.65
N MET A 189 -6.19 -18.31 -18.29
CA MET A 189 -6.05 -18.08 -19.73
C MET A 189 -4.65 -17.61 -20.11
N LEU A 190 -4.03 -16.76 -19.28
CA LEU A 190 -2.66 -16.29 -19.43
C LEU A 190 -1.69 -17.47 -19.44
N ARG A 191 -1.83 -18.39 -18.49
CA ARG A 191 -1.01 -19.62 -18.40
C ARG A 191 -1.19 -20.57 -19.58
N MET A 192 -2.35 -20.51 -20.26
CA MET A 192 -2.60 -21.24 -21.51
C MET A 192 -2.09 -20.51 -22.75
N ASN A 193 -1.40 -19.38 -22.61
CA ASN A 193 -0.98 -18.49 -23.69
C ASN A 193 -2.15 -18.00 -24.58
N ARG A 194 -3.34 -17.84 -23.98
CA ARG A 194 -4.57 -17.40 -24.68
C ARG A 194 -4.88 -15.92 -24.48
N THR A 195 -4.14 -15.25 -23.60
CA THR A 195 -4.24 -13.81 -23.37
C THR A 195 -2.92 -13.29 -22.81
N THR A 196 -2.79 -11.98 -22.64
CA THR A 196 -1.66 -11.32 -21.98
C THR A 196 -2.09 -10.58 -20.70
N ILE A 197 -1.13 -10.20 -19.86
CA ILE A 197 -1.42 -9.36 -18.67
C ILE A 197 -2.08 -8.04 -19.10
N ASP A 198 -1.55 -7.41 -20.15
CA ASP A 198 -2.07 -6.15 -20.68
C ASP A 198 -3.52 -6.29 -21.16
N GLU A 199 -3.84 -7.36 -21.89
CA GLU A 199 -5.21 -7.63 -22.31
C GLU A 199 -6.16 -7.82 -21.13
N ILE A 200 -5.75 -8.52 -20.07
CA ILE A 200 -6.56 -8.68 -18.86
C ILE A 200 -6.84 -7.31 -18.22
N ILE A 201 -5.81 -6.46 -18.08
CA ILE A 201 -5.93 -5.12 -17.50
C ILE A 201 -6.84 -4.24 -18.36
N VAL A 202 -6.57 -4.15 -19.66
CA VAL A 202 -7.32 -3.31 -20.61
C VAL A 202 -8.78 -3.73 -20.65
N ASN A 203 -9.07 -5.03 -20.79
CA ASN A 203 -10.45 -5.52 -20.81
C ASN A 203 -11.19 -5.15 -19.52
N ARG A 204 -10.52 -5.22 -18.37
CA ARG A 204 -11.13 -4.82 -17.11
C ARG A 204 -11.40 -3.31 -17.07
N LEU A 205 -10.42 -2.48 -17.40
CA LEU A 205 -10.55 -1.02 -17.38
C LEU A 205 -11.64 -0.54 -18.34
N MET A 206 -11.67 -1.07 -19.56
CA MET A 206 -12.65 -0.68 -20.58
C MET A 206 -14.09 -1.09 -20.23
N ASN A 207 -14.27 -2.06 -19.33
CA ASN A 207 -15.59 -2.44 -18.81
C ASN A 207 -16.04 -1.59 -17.60
N MET A 208 -15.22 -0.65 -17.11
CA MET A 208 -15.60 0.23 -16.01
C MET A 208 -16.53 1.35 -16.49
N PRO A 209 -17.57 1.73 -15.71
CA PRO A 209 -18.56 2.73 -16.14
C PRO A 209 -17.95 4.08 -16.56
N ASN A 210 -16.93 4.57 -15.85
CA ASN A 210 -16.28 5.84 -16.18
C ASN A 210 -15.47 5.76 -17.49
N TYR A 211 -14.90 4.61 -17.84
CA TYR A 211 -14.20 4.42 -19.11
C TYR A 211 -15.17 4.30 -20.28
N ILE A 212 -16.31 3.62 -20.08
CA ILE A 212 -17.38 3.54 -21.08
C ILE A 212 -17.91 4.95 -21.39
N VAL A 213 -18.24 5.72 -20.36
CA VAL A 213 -18.69 7.11 -20.51
C VAL A 213 -17.62 7.99 -21.15
N ALA A 214 -16.34 7.81 -20.81
CA ALA A 214 -15.24 8.54 -21.45
C ALA A 214 -15.14 8.22 -22.94
N LEU A 215 -15.24 6.94 -23.31
CA LEU A 215 -15.17 6.50 -24.69
C LEU A 215 -16.34 7.06 -25.52
N GLU A 216 -17.56 6.95 -25.01
CA GLU A 216 -18.75 7.52 -25.65
C GLU A 216 -18.59 9.03 -25.86
N TYR A 217 -18.15 9.75 -24.82
CA TYR A 217 -17.93 11.19 -24.90
C TYR A 217 -16.86 11.58 -25.92
N LEU A 218 -15.76 10.81 -26.03
CA LEU A 218 -14.72 11.04 -27.04
C LEU A 218 -15.18 10.75 -28.47
N ILE A 219 -16.10 9.80 -28.68
CA ILE A 219 -16.65 9.46 -29.99
C ILE A 219 -17.68 10.51 -30.45
N GLU A 220 -18.47 11.05 -29.52
CA GLU A 220 -19.55 12.00 -29.83
C GLU A 220 -19.07 13.44 -30.05
N ASN A 221 -17.80 13.76 -29.79
CA ASN A 221 -17.26 15.11 -29.85
C ASN A 221 -16.01 15.20 -30.75
N ASP A 222 -15.79 16.36 -31.36
CA ASP A 222 -14.56 16.63 -32.10
C ASP A 222 -13.34 16.64 -31.16
N VAL A 223 -12.24 16.02 -31.60
CA VAL A 223 -11.01 15.92 -30.81
C VAL A 223 -10.35 17.29 -30.68
N THR A 224 -10.48 17.88 -29.49
CA THR A 224 -9.83 19.15 -29.11
C THR A 224 -8.92 18.97 -27.89
N GLU A 225 -7.99 19.89 -27.68
CA GLU A 225 -7.13 19.90 -26.48
C GLU A 225 -7.97 19.98 -25.20
N GLU A 226 -9.03 20.78 -25.22
CA GLU A 226 -9.98 20.92 -24.11
C GLU A 226 -10.65 19.58 -23.80
N LEU A 227 -11.11 18.84 -24.82
CA LEU A 227 -11.74 17.53 -24.69
C LEU A 227 -10.79 16.51 -24.02
N ILE A 228 -9.54 16.47 -24.46
CA ILE A 228 -8.53 15.54 -23.92
C ILE A 228 -8.23 15.86 -22.44
N CYS A 229 -8.37 17.11 -22.02
CA CYS A 229 -8.15 17.54 -20.63
C CYS A 229 -9.34 17.30 -19.68
N VAL A 230 -10.53 16.94 -20.20
CA VAL A 230 -11.75 16.70 -19.40
C VAL A 230 -11.59 15.63 -18.30
N PRO A 231 -10.91 14.49 -18.52
CA PRO A 231 -10.71 13.46 -17.50
C PRO A 231 -9.71 13.84 -16.39
N SER A 232 -8.99 14.96 -16.55
CA SER A 232 -7.87 15.37 -15.67
C SER A 232 -8.26 16.40 -14.61
N GLN A 233 -9.53 16.83 -14.56
CA GLN A 233 -10.08 17.79 -13.59
C GLN A 233 -10.97 17.12 -12.54
#